data_AF-A0A9E3CZ24-F1
#
_entry.id   AF-A0A9E3CZ24-F1
#
_cell.length_a   1.000
_cell.length_b   1.000
_cell.length_c   1.000
_cell.angle_alpha   90.00
_cell.angle_beta   90.00
_cell.angle_gamma   90.00
#
_symmetry.space_group_name_H-M   'P 1'
#
loop_
_entity.id
_entity.type
_entity.pdbx_description
1 polymer ?
#
loop_
_entity_poly.entity_id
_entity_poly.type
_entity_poly.pdbx_seq_one_letter_code
_entity_poly.pdbx_strand_id
1 'polypeptide(L)'
;MSAAPDYSLMHASSFSTTQWSRDIARAEAHGESQRMYAAFEREDPVALIHVLLNNPLPEVATISGLLVNQSSRRRHVGCRAIEALSRQARSWPGITRWSLHVFERNTAALAFWLHCGFDAVQCQPRADDPNGTMLMLGRTLKGKPLCRCRGVTAKDKLREITSHNLVMLW
;
A
#
# COMPACT_ATOMS: atom_id res chain seq x y z
N MET A 1 1.20 1.82 -40.50
CA MET A 1 1.98 0.77 -39.81
C MET A 1 2.55 1.41 -38.55
N SER A 2 2.04 1.06 -37.37
CA SER A 2 2.47 1.66 -36.10
C SER A 2 3.66 0.88 -35.56
N ALA A 3 4.78 1.56 -35.33
CA ALA A 3 5.95 0.99 -34.68
C ALA A 3 5.64 0.69 -33.21
N ALA A 4 6.09 -0.46 -32.72
CA ALA A 4 6.04 -0.80 -31.30
C ALA A 4 7.04 0.09 -30.52
N PRO A 5 6.72 0.51 -29.29
CA PRO A 5 7.64 1.29 -28.48
C PRO A 5 8.87 0.45 -28.09
N ASP A 6 10.02 1.11 -28.14
CA ASP A 6 11.34 0.58 -27.82
C ASP A 6 11.47 0.44 -26.29
N TYR A 7 11.57 -0.78 -25.77
CA TYR A 7 11.70 -1.02 -24.33
C TYR A 7 13.17 -1.03 -23.94
N SER A 8 13.65 0.09 -23.41
CA SER A 8 14.98 0.16 -22.78
C SER A 8 14.96 -0.53 -21.41
N LEU A 9 15.73 -1.61 -21.27
CA LEU A 9 16.06 -2.25 -19.99
C LEU A 9 16.82 -1.25 -19.10
N MET A 10 16.20 -0.81 -18.00
CA MET A 10 16.85 0.07 -17.04
C MET A 10 17.80 -0.70 -16.11
N HIS A 11 18.96 -0.09 -15.90
CA HIS A 11 20.10 -0.60 -15.16
C HIS A 11 19.83 -0.56 -13.65
N ALA A 12 19.83 -1.73 -13.01
CA ALA A 12 19.80 -1.84 -11.56
C ALA A 12 21.16 -1.40 -10.99
N SER A 13 21.26 -0.17 -10.48
CA SER A 13 22.47 0.29 -9.80
C SER A 13 22.67 -0.44 -8.47
N SER A 14 23.68 -1.32 -8.43
CA SER A 14 24.40 -1.92 -7.28
C SER A 14 23.59 -2.13 -5.98
N PHE A 15 23.14 -3.35 -5.75
CA PHE A 15 22.54 -3.79 -4.49
C PHE A 15 23.60 -4.35 -3.51
N SER A 16 23.48 -3.99 -2.23
CA SER A 16 24.33 -4.49 -1.14
C SER A 16 23.83 -5.84 -0.62
N THR A 17 24.71 -6.83 -0.55
CA THR A 17 24.43 -8.27 -0.40
C THR A 17 24.21 -8.80 1.03
N THR A 18 23.70 -7.99 1.98
CA THR A 18 23.48 -8.47 3.36
C THR A 18 22.03 -8.38 3.84
N GLN A 19 21.42 -9.56 3.97
CA GLN A 19 20.60 -10.02 5.09
C GLN A 19 19.43 -9.10 5.55
N TRP A 20 18.31 -9.23 4.82
CA TRP A 20 16.90 -9.07 5.28
C TRP A 20 16.43 -7.80 5.99
N SER A 21 17.26 -6.75 6.13
CA SER A 21 16.95 -5.67 7.08
C SER A 21 16.76 -4.27 6.50
N ARG A 22 17.08 -3.96 5.23
CA ARG A 22 17.09 -2.54 4.81
C ARG A 22 16.48 -2.17 3.46
N ASP A 23 16.52 -3.02 2.45
CA ASP A 23 16.43 -2.46 1.09
C ASP A 23 15.03 -2.65 0.51
N ILE A 24 14.14 -1.74 0.87
CA ILE A 24 13.25 -1.27 -0.19
C ILE A 24 14.09 -0.38 -1.08
N ALA A 25 14.39 -0.87 -2.28
CA ALA A 25 15.05 -0.07 -3.27
C ALA A 25 14.01 0.80 -3.98
N ARG A 26 14.33 2.07 -4.19
CA ARG A 26 13.56 2.91 -5.10
C ARG A 26 13.83 2.42 -6.52
N ALA A 27 12.81 1.88 -7.18
CA ALA A 27 12.81 1.78 -8.62
C ALA A 27 12.42 3.18 -9.15
N GLU A 28 13.21 3.73 -10.07
CA GLU A 28 12.87 5.02 -10.66
C GLU A 28 11.49 4.94 -11.32
N ALA A 29 10.63 5.90 -10.99
CA ALA A 29 9.32 6.05 -11.59
C ALA A 29 9.31 7.39 -12.33
N HIS A 30 8.58 7.45 -13.44
CA HIS A 30 8.50 8.65 -14.27
C HIS A 30 7.74 9.77 -13.53
N GLY A 31 8.43 10.87 -13.21
CA GLY A 31 7.86 12.07 -12.61
C GLY A 31 8.15 12.24 -11.11
N GLU A 32 8.27 13.50 -10.67
CA GLU A 32 8.67 13.86 -9.30
C GLU A 32 7.71 13.35 -8.22
N SER A 33 6.43 13.21 -8.58
CA SER A 33 5.35 12.79 -7.68
C SER A 33 5.09 11.28 -7.68
N GLN A 34 5.80 10.49 -8.50
CA GLN A 34 5.64 9.04 -8.54
C GLN A 34 6.88 8.35 -8.01
N ARG A 35 6.67 7.30 -7.21
CA ARG A 35 7.76 6.51 -6.66
C ARG A 35 7.40 5.03 -6.73
N MET A 36 8.34 4.24 -7.23
CA MET A 36 8.23 2.79 -7.21
C MET A 36 9.29 2.22 -6.28
N TYR A 37 8.92 1.13 -5.62
CA TYR A 37 9.67 0.55 -4.53
C TYR A 37 9.64 -0.96 -4.66
N ALA A 38 10.78 -1.63 -4.59
CA ALA A 38 10.88 -3.07 -4.65
C ALA A 38 11.49 -3.62 -3.35
N ALA A 39 10.91 -4.70 -2.83
CA ALA A 39 11.48 -5.46 -1.72
C ALA A 39 12.11 -6.74 -2.25
N PHE A 40 13.31 -7.06 -1.77
CA PHE A 40 14.10 -8.20 -2.23
C PHE A 40 14.30 -9.24 -1.12
N GLU A 41 14.29 -10.51 -1.52
CA GLU A 41 14.78 -11.63 -0.71
C GLU A 41 16.06 -12.12 -1.38
N ARG A 42 17.22 -11.80 -0.78
CA ARG A 42 18.53 -11.89 -1.44
C ARG A 42 18.56 -10.98 -2.68
N GLU A 43 18.49 -11.55 -3.88
CA GLU A 43 18.51 -10.84 -5.16
C GLU A 43 17.15 -10.94 -5.89
N ASP A 44 16.20 -11.70 -5.35
CA ASP A 44 14.90 -11.92 -5.98
C ASP A 44 13.88 -10.87 -5.55
N PRO A 45 13.23 -10.13 -6.47
CA PRO A 45 12.17 -9.20 -6.13
C PRO A 45 10.92 -9.99 -5.66
N VAL A 46 10.52 -9.76 -4.41
CA VAL A 46 9.39 -10.45 -3.77
C VAL A 46 8.18 -9.54 -3.56
N ALA A 47 8.35 -8.22 -3.64
CA ALA A 47 7.24 -7.28 -3.66
C ALA A 47 7.57 -6.00 -4.43
N LEU A 48 6.52 -5.38 -4.97
CA LEU A 48 6.57 -4.07 -5.63
C LEU A 48 5.50 -3.16 -5.02
N ILE A 49 5.84 -1.91 -4.76
CA ILE A 49 4.96 -0.88 -4.21
C ILE A 49 5.02 0.34 -5.11
N HIS A 50 3.85 0.85 -5.50
CA HIS A 50 3.72 2.10 -6.24
C HIS A 50 3.08 3.17 -5.36
N VAL A 51 3.71 4.34 -5.30
CA VAL A 51 3.34 5.45 -4.43
C VAL A 51 3.20 6.74 -5.24
N LEU A 52 2.09 7.44 -5.04
CA LEU A 52 1.85 8.78 -5.55
C LEU A 52 1.98 9.77 -4.39
N LEU A 53 2.88 10.74 -4.50
CA LEU A 53 3.04 11.80 -3.52
C LEU A 53 2.08 12.95 -3.78
N ASN A 54 1.74 13.68 -2.72
CA ASN A 54 0.89 14.86 -2.76
C ASN A 54 -0.48 14.56 -3.39
N ASN A 55 -1.01 13.36 -3.15
CA ASN A 55 -2.23 12.86 -3.75
C ASN A 55 -3.14 12.21 -2.69
N PRO A 56 -4.44 12.57 -2.60
CA PRO A 56 -5.09 13.67 -3.33
C PRO A 56 -4.77 15.06 -2.75
N LEU A 57 -4.04 15.13 -1.64
CA LEU A 57 -3.68 16.36 -0.94
C LEU A 57 -2.16 16.46 -0.74
N PRO A 58 -1.59 17.68 -0.59
CA PRO A 58 -0.15 17.89 -0.45
C PRO A 58 0.53 17.08 0.67
N GLU A 59 -0.18 16.76 1.74
CA GLU A 59 0.36 16.03 2.90
C GLU A 59 0.18 14.50 2.83
N VAL A 60 -0.36 13.98 1.73
CA VAL A 60 -0.75 12.57 1.59
C VAL A 60 0.11 11.86 0.55
N ALA A 61 0.61 10.68 0.91
CA ALA A 61 1.14 9.71 -0.04
C ALA A 61 0.12 8.59 -0.26
N THR A 62 -0.30 8.38 -1.50
CA THR A 62 -1.23 7.31 -1.88
C THR A 62 -0.46 6.06 -2.30
N ILE A 63 -0.72 4.93 -1.66
CA ILE A 63 -0.30 3.62 -2.18
C ILE A 63 -1.29 3.21 -3.27
N SER A 64 -0.87 3.33 -4.52
CA SER A 64 -1.71 2.99 -5.68
C SER A 64 -1.57 1.53 -6.09
N GLY A 65 -0.52 0.84 -5.64
CA GLY A 65 -0.35 -0.59 -5.87
C GLY A 65 0.60 -1.25 -4.87
N LEU A 66 0.26 -2.48 -4.48
CA LEU A 66 1.14 -3.40 -3.78
C LEU A 66 0.99 -4.79 -4.41
N LEU A 67 2.07 -5.30 -4.96
CA LEU A 67 2.17 -6.65 -5.52
C LEU A 67 3.14 -7.45 -4.66
N VAL A 68 2.75 -8.67 -4.30
CA VAL A 68 3.61 -9.61 -3.58
C VAL A 68 3.64 -10.91 -4.38
N ASN A 69 4.86 -11.39 -4.68
CA ASN A 69 5.09 -12.68 -5.33
C ASN A 69 4.27 -13.76 -4.62
N GLN A 70 3.54 -14.57 -5.38
CA GLN A 70 2.62 -15.58 -4.85
C GLN A 70 3.30 -16.52 -3.87
N SER A 71 4.51 -16.97 -4.17
CA SER A 71 5.32 -17.85 -3.29
C SER A 71 5.76 -17.17 -1.98
N SER A 72 5.74 -15.84 -1.95
CA SER A 72 6.13 -15.02 -0.80
C SER A 72 4.95 -14.47 -0.01
N ARG A 73 3.71 -14.75 -0.44
CA ARG A 73 2.50 -14.36 0.30
C ARG A 73 2.41 -15.11 1.62
N ARG A 74 1.66 -14.55 2.57
CA ARG A 74 1.47 -15.10 3.93
C ARG A 74 2.76 -15.26 4.77
N ARG A 75 3.93 -14.83 4.25
CA ARG A 75 5.22 -14.75 4.98
C ARG A 75 5.51 -13.36 5.55
N HIS A 76 4.46 -12.54 5.76
CA HIS A 76 4.53 -11.15 6.24
C HIS A 76 5.37 -10.18 5.38
N VAL A 77 5.77 -10.56 4.15
CA VAL A 77 6.57 -9.71 3.25
C VAL A 77 5.92 -8.34 3.02
N GLY A 78 4.64 -8.30 2.68
CA GLY A 78 3.92 -7.04 2.49
C GLY A 78 3.93 -6.15 3.74
N CYS A 79 3.77 -6.72 4.94
CA CYS A 79 3.76 -5.96 6.19
C CYS A 79 5.13 -5.32 6.44
N ARG A 80 6.20 -6.12 6.29
CA ARG A 80 7.58 -5.65 6.45
C ARG A 80 7.92 -4.56 5.44
N ALA A 81 7.45 -4.73 4.19
CA ALA A 81 7.66 -3.75 3.14
C ALA A 81 6.94 -2.41 3.46
N ILE A 82 5.66 -2.46 3.84
CA ILE A 82 4.93 -1.25 4.24
C ILE A 82 5.58 -0.56 5.44
N GLU A 83 6.08 -1.32 6.42
CA GLU A 83 6.77 -0.76 7.58
C GLU A 83 8.09 -0.09 7.21
N ALA A 84 8.92 -0.74 6.39
CA ALA A 84 10.18 -0.17 5.90
C ALA A 84 9.94 1.10 5.08
N LEU A 85 8.97 1.07 4.17
CA LEU A 85 8.56 2.22 3.38
C LEU A 85 8.08 3.36 4.27
N SER A 86 7.35 3.05 5.34
CA SER A 86 6.86 4.05 6.30
C SER A 86 7.97 4.69 7.12
N ARG A 87 9.02 3.94 7.45
CA ARG A 87 10.21 4.54 8.09
C ARG A 87 10.89 5.53 7.15
N GLN A 88 11.05 5.17 5.88
CA GLN A 88 11.60 6.06 4.86
C GLN A 88 10.70 7.29 4.62
N ALA A 89 9.38 7.10 4.57
CA ALA A 89 8.43 8.16 4.30
C ALA A 89 8.36 9.25 5.38
N ARG A 90 8.84 8.96 6.60
CA ARG A 90 8.96 9.98 7.66
C ARG A 90 9.93 11.10 7.33
N SER A 91 10.87 10.89 6.41
CA SER A 91 11.77 11.95 5.95
C SER A 91 11.26 12.68 4.71
N TRP A 92 10.10 12.30 4.15
CA TRP A 92 9.56 12.98 2.98
C TRP A 92 8.96 14.34 3.40
N PRO A 93 9.38 15.45 2.77
CA PRO A 93 8.87 16.77 3.11
C PRO A 93 7.35 16.84 2.92
N GLY A 94 6.64 17.42 3.90
CA GLY A 94 5.19 17.66 3.83
C GLY A 94 4.31 16.42 4.04
N ILE A 95 4.82 15.20 3.82
CA ILE A 95 3.99 13.99 3.92
C ILE A 95 3.78 13.61 5.39
N THR A 96 2.52 13.49 5.79
CA THR A 96 2.12 13.11 7.16
C THR A 96 1.18 11.91 7.21
N ARG A 97 0.61 11.51 6.07
CA ARG A 97 -0.42 10.47 5.99
C ARG A 97 -0.20 9.56 4.78
N TRP A 98 -0.57 8.30 4.96
CA TRP A 98 -0.82 7.35 3.90
C TRP A 98 -2.30 7.33 3.55
N SER A 99 -2.61 7.11 2.28
CA SER A 99 -3.94 6.71 1.81
C SER A 99 -3.82 5.54 0.81
N LEU A 100 -4.91 4.81 0.63
CA LEU A 100 -5.06 3.85 -0.46
C LEU A 100 -6.54 3.58 -0.71
N HIS A 101 -6.84 3.00 -1.87
CA HIS A 101 -8.15 2.48 -2.16
C HIS A 101 -8.13 0.96 -2.31
N VAL A 102 -9.17 0.31 -1.81
CA VAL A 102 -9.35 -1.14 -1.93
C VAL A 102 -10.82 -1.44 -2.23
N PHE A 103 -11.06 -2.42 -3.08
CA PHE A 103 -12.42 -2.90 -3.32
C PHE A 103 -12.98 -3.53 -2.04
N GLU A 104 -14.21 -3.18 -1.69
CA GLU A 104 -14.92 -3.74 -0.52
C GLU A 104 -14.95 -5.28 -0.58
N ARG A 105 -15.19 -5.84 -1.78
CA ARG A 105 -15.17 -7.29 -2.01
C ARG A 105 -13.80 -7.96 -1.88
N ASN A 106 -12.71 -7.19 -1.85
CA ASN A 106 -11.36 -7.74 -1.69
C ASN A 106 -11.04 -7.90 -0.19
N THR A 107 -11.72 -8.86 0.43
CA THR A 107 -11.63 -9.13 1.88
C THR A 107 -10.21 -9.48 2.32
N ALA A 108 -9.42 -10.14 1.47
CA ALA A 108 -8.03 -10.45 1.75
C ALA A 108 -7.14 -9.19 1.84
N ALA A 109 -7.28 -8.25 0.89
CA ALA A 109 -6.55 -7.00 0.92
C ALA A 109 -7.01 -6.10 2.09
N LEU A 110 -8.32 -6.04 2.35
CA LEU A 110 -8.86 -5.32 3.51
C LEU A 110 -8.26 -5.82 4.81
N ALA A 111 -8.30 -7.13 5.05
CA ALA A 111 -7.71 -7.73 6.24
C ALA A 111 -6.21 -7.41 6.37
N PHE A 112 -5.48 -7.43 5.24
CA PHE A 112 -4.07 -7.07 5.20
C PHE A 112 -3.84 -5.60 5.58
N TRP A 113 -4.58 -4.65 5.02
CA TRP A 113 -4.39 -3.22 5.28
C TRP A 113 -4.81 -2.83 6.70
N LEU A 114 -5.92 -3.38 7.20
CA LEU A 114 -6.34 -3.23 8.59
C LEU A 114 -5.28 -3.77 9.55
N HIS A 115 -4.67 -4.93 9.23
CA HIS A 115 -3.55 -5.47 9.99
C HIS A 115 -2.31 -4.55 9.94
N CYS A 116 -2.05 -3.91 8.81
CA CYS A 116 -1.01 -2.89 8.68
C CYS A 116 -1.35 -1.57 9.40
N GLY A 117 -2.47 -1.51 10.14
CA GLY A 117 -2.89 -0.36 10.94
C GLY A 117 -3.50 0.77 10.12
N PHE A 118 -3.97 0.50 8.90
CA PHE A 118 -4.85 1.43 8.21
C PHE A 118 -6.26 1.30 8.77
N ASP A 119 -7.01 2.40 8.74
CA ASP A 119 -8.42 2.44 9.15
C ASP A 119 -9.27 2.95 7.98
N ALA A 120 -10.53 2.53 7.94
CA ALA A 120 -11.47 3.01 6.92
C ALA A 120 -11.85 4.46 7.20
N VAL A 121 -11.65 5.31 6.20
CA VAL A 121 -11.94 6.75 6.30
C VAL A 121 -13.21 7.08 5.54
N GLN A 122 -13.41 6.45 4.38
CA GLN A 122 -14.53 6.77 3.50
C GLN A 122 -14.93 5.56 2.64
N CYS A 123 -16.22 5.53 2.29
CA CYS A 123 -16.81 4.59 1.35
C CYS A 123 -17.20 5.37 0.08
N GLN A 124 -16.84 4.89 -1.10
CA GLN A 124 -17.16 5.54 -2.37
C GLN A 124 -17.67 4.52 -3.39
N PRO A 125 -18.80 4.77 -4.05
CA PRO A 125 -19.21 3.99 -5.22
C PRO A 125 -18.18 4.14 -6.35
N ARG A 126 -17.96 3.09 -7.13
CA ARG A 126 -17.14 3.17 -8.33
C ARG A 126 -17.92 3.87 -9.44
N ALA A 127 -17.24 4.75 -10.17
CA ALA A 127 -17.87 5.49 -11.26
C ALA A 127 -18.34 4.57 -12.41
N ASP A 128 -17.64 3.45 -12.64
CA ASP A 128 -17.85 2.50 -13.73
C ASP A 128 -18.48 1.16 -13.31
N ASP A 129 -18.71 0.97 -12.01
CA ASP A 129 -19.43 -0.19 -11.46
C ASP A 129 -20.31 0.33 -10.30
N PRO A 130 -21.61 0.62 -10.53
CA PRO A 130 -22.48 1.17 -9.50
C PRO A 130 -22.72 0.18 -8.34
N ASN A 131 -22.43 -1.10 -8.55
CA ASN A 131 -22.45 -2.13 -7.50
C ASN A 131 -21.06 -2.36 -6.88
N GLY A 132 -20.03 -1.70 -7.42
CA GLY A 132 -18.66 -1.77 -6.95
C GLY A 132 -18.42 -0.70 -5.89
N THR A 133 -18.21 -1.11 -4.66
CA THR A 133 -17.80 -0.19 -3.59
C THR A 133 -16.27 -0.19 -3.44
N MET A 134 -15.67 0.99 -3.38
CA MET A 134 -14.28 1.19 -2.99
C MET A 134 -14.21 1.84 -1.61
N LEU A 135 -13.33 1.30 -0.78
CA LEU A 135 -13.02 1.84 0.54
C LEU A 135 -11.72 2.63 0.45
N MET A 136 -11.76 3.89 0.85
CA MET A 136 -10.56 4.67 1.10
C MET A 136 -10.08 4.37 2.52
N LEU A 137 -8.87 3.81 2.62
CA LEU A 137 -8.20 3.57 3.89
C LEU A 137 -7.10 4.60 4.11
N GLY A 138 -6.92 5.02 5.36
CA GLY A 138 -5.92 6.01 5.76
C GLY A 138 -5.09 5.55 6.94
N ARG A 139 -3.86 6.08 7.03
CA ARG A 139 -3.00 5.87 8.21
C ARG A 139 -2.05 7.06 8.42
N THR A 140 -1.86 7.50 9.66
CA THR A 140 -0.83 8.51 9.96
C THR A 140 0.58 7.91 9.86
N LEU A 141 1.55 8.67 9.31
CA LEU A 141 2.95 8.21 9.19
C LEU A 141 3.67 8.14 10.55
N LYS A 142 3.31 9.04 11.46
CA LYS A 142 3.83 9.10 12.83
C LYS A 142 3.05 8.20 13.81
N GLY A 143 1.98 7.54 13.35
CA GLY A 143 1.27 6.55 14.14
C GLY A 143 2.21 5.41 14.53
N LYS A 144 2.16 4.98 15.80
CA LYS A 144 2.83 3.73 16.20
C LYS A 144 2.21 2.59 15.39
N PRO A 145 2.99 1.71 14.76
CA PRO A 145 2.44 0.54 14.09
C PRO A 145 1.63 -0.27 15.11
N LEU A 146 0.37 -0.57 14.79
CA LEU A 146 -0.50 -1.40 15.64
C LEU A 146 -0.09 -2.87 15.61
N CYS A 147 0.89 -3.26 14.80
CA CYS A 147 1.52 -4.58 14.83
C CYS A 147 2.33 -4.79 16.12
N ARG A 148 1.65 -4.86 17.26
CA ARG A 148 2.03 -5.77 18.33
C ARG A 148 1.24 -7.04 18.06
N CYS A 149 1.90 -8.20 18.09
CA CYS A 149 1.27 -9.51 17.87
C CYS A 149 0.25 -9.91 18.95
N ARG A 150 -0.72 -9.06 19.29
CA ARG A 150 -1.80 -9.31 20.25
C ARG A 150 -3.17 -9.11 19.59
N GLY A 151 -3.72 -10.22 19.09
CA GLY A 151 -5.11 -10.63 19.31
C GLY A 151 -6.29 -9.83 18.74
N VAL A 152 -6.13 -8.63 18.16
CA VAL A 152 -7.29 -7.93 17.57
C VAL A 152 -7.59 -8.51 16.20
N THR A 153 -8.76 -9.14 16.06
CA THR A 153 -9.14 -9.79 14.80
C THR A 153 -9.74 -8.76 13.84
N ALA A 154 -9.38 -8.85 12.55
CA ALA A 154 -9.95 -7.98 11.50
C ALA A 154 -11.49 -8.04 11.43
N LYS A 155 -12.09 -9.11 11.96
CA LYS A 155 -13.53 -9.34 12.03
C LYS A 155 -14.23 -8.37 12.98
N ASP A 156 -13.58 -7.96 14.06
CA ASP A 156 -14.16 -7.05 15.06
C ASP A 156 -14.25 -5.61 14.52
N LYS A 157 -13.20 -5.14 13.84
CA LYS A 157 -13.20 -3.83 13.17
C LYS A 157 -14.14 -3.76 11.96
N LEU A 158 -14.23 -4.83 11.17
CA LEU A 158 -15.17 -4.89 10.03
C LEU A 158 -16.63 -4.79 10.51
N ARG A 159 -16.96 -5.43 11.64
CA ARG A 159 -18.29 -5.33 12.26
C ARG A 159 -18.62 -3.90 12.70
N GLU A 160 -17.66 -3.20 13.30
CA GLU A 160 -17.82 -1.82 13.77
C GLU A 160 -18.05 -0.82 12.61
N ILE A 161 -17.39 -1.02 11.47
CA ILE A 161 -17.59 -0.23 10.25
C ILE A 161 -18.97 -0.50 9.63
N THR A 162 -19.41 -1.76 9.59
CA THR A 162 -20.74 -2.12 9.08
C THR A 162 -21.89 -1.69 9.99
N SER A 163 -21.64 -1.38 11.26
CA SER A 163 -22.67 -1.00 12.24
C SER A 163 -22.89 0.51 12.38
N HIS A 164 -22.00 1.35 11.83
CA HIS A 164 -22.12 2.82 11.89
C HIS A 164 -22.57 3.51 10.60
N ASN A 165 -22.98 2.76 9.56
CA ASN A 165 -23.47 3.34 8.29
C ASN A 165 -24.70 2.63 7.69
N LEU A 166 -25.51 1.96 8.52
CA LEU A 166 -26.82 1.46 8.08
C LEU A 166 -27.91 2.47 8.45
N VAL A 167 -28.11 3.46 7.59
CA VAL A 167 -29.44 4.05 7.40
C VAL A 167 -30.03 3.38 6.16
N MET A 168 -30.91 2.40 6.41
CA MET A 168 -31.85 1.91 5.43
C MET A 168 -32.73 3.06 4.95
N LEU A 169 -32.68 3.35 3.65
CA LEU A 169 -33.79 3.98 2.96
C LEU A 169 -34.06 3.10 1.74
N TRP A 170 -35.12 2.29 1.91
CA TRP A 170 -35.90 1.49 0.95
C TRP A 170 -35.19 0.93 -0.28
#